data_AF-A0A5B9CYS8-F1
#
_entry.id   AF-A0A5B9CYS8-F1
#
_cell.length_a   1.000
_cell.length_b   1.000
_cell.length_c   1.000
_cell.angle_alpha   90.00
_cell.angle_beta   90.00
_cell.angle_gamma   90.00
#
_symmetry.space_group_name_H-M   'P 1'
#
loop_
_entity.id
_entity.type
_entity.pdbx_description
1 polymer ?
#
loop_
_entity_poly.entity_id
_entity_poly.type
_entity_poly.pdbx_seq_one_letter_code
_entity_poly.pdbx_strand_id
1 'polypeptide(L)'
;MKIGKKRGRPRITGKQREPNGRISRAKGAGKSAPQTAIEMRAKHFGLSLEEAKNPLVGTYIGRLCLLGYKEDSSGISKEQYDTAQQYLQIRNDYLCAKGLPNGYYDGFKHSASDEKAKKQWVERATQRYEAMQEAIKEAQYLHRQHNFHAALQYLVSEDQPLPTLVGSLRIILDALDKHFDCSNPKSIR
;
A
#
# COMPACT_ATOMS: atom_id res chain seq x y z
N MET A 1 25.92 40.86 48.73
CA MET A 1 26.86 40.65 47.60
C MET A 1 26.11 40.90 46.29
N LYS A 2 26.51 41.89 45.47
CA LYS A 2 25.84 42.20 44.20
C LYS A 2 26.32 41.21 43.12
N ILE A 3 25.43 40.33 42.66
CA ILE A 3 25.72 39.37 41.59
C ILE A 3 25.96 40.17 40.30
N GLY A 4 27.19 40.12 39.77
CA GLY A 4 27.58 40.85 38.58
C GLY A 4 26.69 40.51 37.38
N LYS A 5 26.18 41.52 36.67
CA LYS A 5 25.46 41.33 35.41
C LYS A 5 26.39 40.61 34.43
N LYS A 6 26.02 39.38 34.03
CA LYS A 6 26.76 38.60 33.04
C LYS A 6 26.92 39.44 31.76
N ARG A 7 28.16 39.60 31.28
CA ARG A 7 28.47 40.32 30.04
C ARG A 7 27.95 39.53 28.83
N GLY A 8 27.15 40.17 27.98
CA GLY A 8 26.61 39.58 26.73
C GLY A 8 25.20 40.06 26.40
N ARG A 9 24.77 39.87 25.14
CA ARG A 9 23.40 40.20 24.71
C ARG A 9 22.39 39.38 25.54
N PRO A 10 21.40 40.02 26.19
CA PRO A 10 20.41 39.31 27.00
C PRO A 10 19.66 38.29 26.14
N ARG A 11 19.48 37.08 26.69
CA ARG A 11 18.72 36.01 26.04
C ARG A 11 17.24 36.40 26.04
N ILE A 12 16.60 36.30 24.87
CA ILE A 12 15.14 36.42 24.74
C ILE A 12 14.49 35.30 25.56
N THR A 13 13.64 35.66 26.51
CA THR A 13 12.87 34.76 27.38
C THR A 13 11.72 34.09 26.63
N GLY A 14 11.35 32.88 27.01
CA GLY A 14 10.21 32.14 26.43
C GLY A 14 10.44 31.49 25.05
N LYS A 15 11.67 31.51 24.49
CA LYS A 15 11.98 30.84 23.22
C LYS A 15 12.77 29.54 23.43
N GLN A 16 12.32 28.46 22.80
CA GLN A 16 13.05 27.18 22.78
C GLN A 16 14.38 27.32 22.01
N ARG A 17 15.39 26.56 22.42
CA ARG A 17 16.75 26.64 21.90
C ARG A 17 17.30 25.25 21.56
N GLU A 18 18.16 25.23 20.56
CA GLU A 18 18.97 24.06 20.21
C GLU A 18 20.11 23.87 21.23
N PRO A 19 20.75 22.67 21.29
CA PRO A 19 21.89 22.41 22.16
C PRO A 19 23.07 23.38 21.96
N ASN A 20 23.22 23.92 20.73
CA ASN A 20 24.22 24.93 20.37
C ASN A 20 23.86 26.37 20.84
N GLY A 21 22.72 26.56 21.51
CA GLY A 21 22.27 27.84 22.03
C GLY A 21 21.56 28.76 21.03
N ARG A 22 21.41 28.38 19.76
CA ARG A 22 20.57 29.09 18.77
C ARG A 22 19.09 28.99 19.15
N ILE A 23 18.32 30.03 18.82
CA ILE A 23 16.86 29.99 18.96
C ILE A 23 16.34 28.98 17.94
N SER A 24 15.60 27.98 18.42
CA SER A 24 14.99 26.98 17.55
C SER A 24 14.08 27.68 16.54
N ARG A 25 14.25 27.37 15.26
CA ARG A 25 13.39 27.85 14.18
C ARG A 25 12.10 27.03 14.03
N ALA A 26 11.99 25.90 14.75
CA ALA A 26 10.79 25.09 14.74
C ALA A 26 9.64 25.88 15.38
N LYS A 27 8.63 26.23 14.57
CA LYS A 27 7.38 26.83 15.06
C LYS A 27 6.61 25.76 15.83
N GLY A 28 6.77 25.72 17.15
CA GLY A 28 6.12 24.74 18.02
C GLY A 28 6.76 23.36 17.97
N ALA A 29 6.40 22.49 18.92
CA ALA A 29 6.60 21.06 18.76
C ALA A 29 5.79 20.64 17.53
N GLY A 30 6.43 20.60 16.37
CA GLY A 30 5.78 20.18 15.13
C GLY A 30 5.13 18.84 15.41
N LYS A 31 3.84 18.72 15.08
CA LYS A 31 3.16 17.42 15.08
C LYS A 31 4.07 16.44 14.35
N SER A 32 4.28 15.27 14.93
CA SER A 32 5.18 14.30 14.31
C SER A 32 4.69 14.00 12.89
N ALA A 33 5.60 13.78 11.95
CA ALA A 33 5.24 13.42 10.56
C ALA A 33 4.08 12.41 10.44
N PRO A 34 3.98 11.35 11.27
CA PRO A 34 2.83 10.45 11.25
C PRO A 34 1.50 11.11 11.67
N GLN A 35 1.49 12.04 12.63
CA GLN A 35 0.27 12.77 13.03
C GLN A 35 -0.25 13.64 11.89
N THR A 36 0.64 14.32 11.16
CA THR A 36 0.24 15.13 10.00
C THR A 36 -0.35 14.27 8.88
N ALA A 37 0.20 13.08 8.62
CA ALA A 37 -0.34 12.16 7.63
C ALA A 37 -1.75 11.66 8.00
N ILE A 38 -1.99 11.34 9.28
CA ILE A 38 -3.30 10.92 9.78
C ILE A 38 -4.33 12.06 9.63
N GLU A 39 -3.97 13.29 9.98
CA GLU A 39 -4.84 14.46 9.83
C GLU A 39 -5.19 14.74 8.36
N MET A 40 -4.21 14.66 7.46
CA MET A 40 -4.44 14.83 6.03
C MET A 40 -5.36 13.75 5.47
N ARG A 41 -5.17 12.49 5.89
CA ARG A 41 -6.02 11.37 5.50
C ARG A 41 -7.46 11.54 5.99
N ALA A 42 -7.63 11.91 7.27
CA ALA A 42 -8.93 12.23 7.86
C ALA A 42 -9.66 13.32 7.06
N LYS A 43 -8.95 14.42 6.73
CA LYS A 43 -9.50 15.52 5.93
C LYS A 43 -9.85 15.08 4.49
N HIS A 44 -8.96 14.34 3.85
CA HIS A 44 -9.12 13.93 2.45
C HIS A 44 -10.29 12.97 2.25
N PHE A 45 -10.50 12.05 3.20
CA PHE A 45 -11.55 11.03 3.13
C PHE A 45 -12.78 11.31 4.01
N GLY A 46 -12.82 12.43 4.73
CA GLY A 46 -13.93 12.78 5.61
C GLY A 46 -14.10 11.83 6.80
N LEU A 47 -13.00 11.29 7.32
CA LEU A 47 -12.99 10.31 8.40
C LEU A 47 -12.65 10.94 9.75
N SER A 48 -13.00 10.27 10.83
CA SER A 48 -12.49 10.64 12.15
C SER A 48 -10.97 10.40 12.25
N LEU A 49 -10.29 11.09 13.17
CA LEU A 49 -8.86 10.88 13.40
C LEU A 49 -8.54 9.45 13.84
N GLU A 50 -9.45 8.81 14.59
CA GLU A 50 -9.29 7.42 15.03
C GLU A 50 -9.40 6.44 13.85
N GLU A 51 -10.38 6.62 12.96
CA GLU A 51 -10.51 5.80 11.76
C GLU A 51 -9.32 5.98 10.81
N ALA A 52 -8.84 7.23 10.64
CA ALA A 52 -7.71 7.53 9.77
C ALA A 52 -6.38 6.92 10.24
N LYS A 53 -6.25 6.51 11.51
CA LYS A 53 -5.09 5.76 12.01
C LYS A 53 -4.98 4.37 11.38
N ASN A 54 -6.09 3.79 10.94
CA ASN A 54 -6.07 2.47 10.33
C ASN A 54 -5.27 2.51 9.01
N PRO A 55 -4.25 1.65 8.84
CA PRO A 55 -3.44 1.63 7.62
C PRO A 55 -4.25 1.31 6.36
N LEU A 56 -5.32 0.51 6.47
CA LEU A 56 -6.19 0.13 5.34
C LEU A 56 -6.86 1.33 4.68
N VAL A 57 -7.05 2.44 5.41
CA VAL A 57 -7.64 3.66 4.84
C VAL A 57 -6.74 4.27 3.75
N GLY A 58 -5.44 3.97 3.79
CA GLY A 58 -4.45 4.49 2.85
C GLY A 58 -4.69 4.11 1.39
N THR A 59 -5.43 3.03 1.13
CA THR A 59 -5.75 2.55 -0.23
C THR A 59 -7.25 2.39 -0.41
N TYR A 60 -7.74 2.51 -1.64
CA TYR A 60 -9.13 2.33 -2.01
C TYR A 60 -9.61 0.91 -1.72
N ILE A 61 -8.84 -0.12 -2.09
CA ILE A 61 -9.13 -1.51 -1.74
C ILE A 61 -9.18 -1.75 -0.23
N GLY A 62 -8.31 -1.11 0.54
CA GLY A 62 -8.37 -1.20 2.01
C GLY A 62 -9.61 -0.50 2.57
N ARG A 63 -10.02 0.64 2.01
CA ARG A 63 -11.32 1.28 2.34
C ARG A 63 -12.51 0.39 2.00
N LEU A 64 -12.49 -0.30 0.85
CA LEU A 64 -13.53 -1.27 0.48
C LEU A 64 -13.57 -2.46 1.46
N CYS A 65 -12.40 -2.94 1.93
CA CYS A 65 -12.34 -4.00 2.94
C CYS A 65 -12.94 -3.54 4.28
N LEU A 66 -12.70 -2.29 4.68
CA LEU A 66 -13.31 -1.72 5.88
C LEU A 66 -14.83 -1.60 5.77
N LEU A 67 -15.35 -1.30 4.58
CA LEU A 67 -16.80 -1.36 4.31
C LEU A 67 -17.32 -2.79 4.42
N GLY A 68 -16.57 -3.79 3.93
CA GLY A 68 -16.91 -5.20 4.07
C GLY A 68 -16.99 -5.66 5.53
N TYR A 69 -16.08 -5.18 6.40
CA TYR A 69 -16.15 -5.45 7.84
C TYR A 69 -17.35 -4.81 8.54
N LYS A 70 -17.92 -3.76 7.95
CA LYS A 70 -19.17 -3.14 8.40
C LYS A 70 -20.41 -3.82 7.80
N GLU A 71 -20.23 -4.96 7.13
CA GLU A 71 -21.27 -5.72 6.41
C GLU A 71 -21.97 -4.88 5.31
N ASP A 72 -21.29 -3.87 4.78
CA ASP A 72 -21.80 -3.04 3.69
C ASP A 72 -21.70 -3.80 2.36
N SER A 73 -22.82 -3.87 1.64
CA SER A 73 -22.91 -4.53 0.34
C SER A 73 -22.06 -3.89 -0.75
N SER A 74 -21.50 -2.70 -0.50
CA SER A 74 -20.54 -1.98 -1.35
C SER A 74 -19.06 -2.32 -1.08
N GLY A 75 -18.75 -3.06 -0.01
CA GLY A 75 -17.38 -3.44 0.38
C GLY A 75 -16.79 -4.66 -0.35
N ILE A 76 -15.62 -5.12 0.08
CA ILE A 76 -15.02 -6.41 -0.35
C ILE A 76 -14.71 -7.28 0.86
N SER A 77 -14.65 -8.60 0.67
CA SER A 77 -14.27 -9.52 1.75
C SER A 77 -12.78 -9.38 2.10
N LYS A 78 -12.39 -9.98 3.23
CA LYS A 78 -10.99 -10.02 3.64
C LYS A 78 -10.14 -10.82 2.65
N GLU A 79 -10.66 -11.96 2.20
CA GLU A 79 -10.02 -12.86 1.24
C GLU A 79 -9.80 -12.17 -0.10
N GLN A 80 -10.80 -11.41 -0.56
CA GLN A 80 -10.68 -10.56 -1.74
C GLN A 80 -9.60 -9.49 -1.57
N TYR A 81 -9.53 -8.84 -0.39
CA TYR A 81 -8.48 -7.88 -0.09
C TYR A 81 -7.08 -8.53 -0.11
N ASP A 82 -6.92 -9.67 0.56
CA ASP A 82 -5.66 -10.42 0.61
C ASP A 82 -5.23 -10.88 -0.80
N THR A 83 -6.19 -11.29 -1.63
CA THR A 83 -5.98 -11.60 -3.04
C THR A 83 -5.52 -10.39 -3.85
N ALA A 84 -6.10 -9.21 -3.60
CA ALA A 84 -5.67 -7.97 -4.26
C ALA A 84 -4.23 -7.59 -3.88
N GLN A 85 -3.84 -7.81 -2.62
CA GLN A 85 -2.44 -7.64 -2.17
C GLN A 85 -1.51 -8.64 -2.87
N GLN A 86 -1.92 -9.91 -2.98
CA GLN A 86 -1.15 -10.93 -3.68
C GLN A 86 -1.00 -10.60 -5.18
N TYR A 87 -2.04 -10.10 -5.83
CA TYR A 87 -1.98 -9.60 -7.21
C TYR A 87 -0.92 -8.50 -7.36
N LEU A 88 -0.93 -7.49 -6.47
CA LEU A 88 0.06 -6.40 -6.49
C LEU A 88 1.48 -6.93 -6.30
N GLN A 89 1.67 -7.90 -5.41
CA GLN A 89 2.98 -8.52 -5.18
C GLN A 89 3.48 -9.25 -6.42
N ILE A 90 2.66 -10.10 -7.05
CA ILE A 90 3.03 -10.85 -8.27
C ILE A 90 3.38 -9.88 -9.40
N ARG A 91 2.56 -8.84 -9.58
CA ARG A 91 2.82 -7.79 -10.57
C ARG A 91 4.13 -7.07 -10.30
N ASN A 92 4.42 -6.71 -9.04
CA ASN A 92 5.67 -6.05 -8.66
C ASN A 92 6.88 -6.96 -8.87
N ASP A 93 6.79 -8.23 -8.48
CA ASP A 93 7.86 -9.23 -8.67
C ASP A 93 8.21 -9.36 -10.15
N TYR A 94 7.21 -9.39 -11.03
CA TYR A 94 7.40 -9.40 -12.47
C TYR A 94 8.10 -8.13 -12.98
N LEU A 95 7.65 -6.94 -12.55
CA LEU A 95 8.29 -5.68 -12.94
C LEU A 95 9.75 -5.64 -12.50
N CYS A 96 10.05 -6.08 -11.28
CA CYS A 96 11.41 -6.17 -10.75
C CYS A 96 12.25 -7.19 -11.52
N ALA A 97 11.68 -8.36 -11.83
CA ALA A 97 12.36 -9.42 -12.58
C ALA A 97 12.75 -8.98 -14.00
N LYS A 98 11.92 -8.16 -14.64
CA LYS A 98 12.16 -7.62 -16.00
C LYS A 98 12.90 -6.28 -16.00
N GLY A 99 13.16 -5.68 -14.83
CA GLY A 99 13.76 -4.35 -14.74
C GLY A 99 12.89 -3.24 -15.34
N LEU A 100 11.57 -3.41 -15.29
CA LEU A 100 10.61 -2.46 -15.86
C LEU A 100 10.41 -1.24 -14.95
N PRO A 101 10.02 -0.08 -15.52
CA PRO A 101 9.66 1.08 -14.71
C PRO A 101 8.49 0.75 -13.77
N ASN A 102 8.42 1.44 -12.63
CA ASN A 102 7.43 1.26 -11.56
C ASN A 102 7.58 0.00 -10.69
N GLY A 103 8.60 -0.84 -10.93
CA GLY A 103 9.00 -1.88 -9.99
C GLY A 103 9.58 -1.26 -8.71
N TYR A 104 9.05 -1.68 -7.56
CA TYR A 104 9.52 -1.26 -6.25
C TYR A 104 10.36 -2.38 -5.62
N TYR A 105 11.55 -2.03 -5.14
CA TYR A 105 12.59 -2.97 -4.68
C TYR A 105 12.81 -2.94 -3.17
N ASP A 106 11.94 -2.30 -2.38
CA ASP A 106 12.16 -2.27 -0.94
C ASP A 106 11.95 -3.67 -0.34
N GLY A 107 12.85 -4.06 0.56
CA GLY A 107 12.96 -5.43 1.05
C GLY A 107 13.59 -6.43 0.08
N PHE A 108 13.98 -6.03 -1.13
CA PHE A 108 14.60 -6.91 -2.13
C PHE A 108 16.05 -7.25 -1.74
N LYS A 109 16.22 -8.36 -1.01
CA LYS A 109 17.54 -8.88 -0.61
C LYS A 109 17.92 -10.07 -1.49
N HIS A 110 18.43 -9.81 -2.69
CA HIS A 110 19.30 -10.81 -3.31
C HIS A 110 20.71 -10.60 -2.77
N SER A 111 21.25 -11.63 -2.12
CA SER A 111 22.70 -11.73 -1.98
C SER A 111 23.27 -11.67 -3.39
N ALA A 112 24.04 -10.63 -3.70
CA ALA A 112 24.62 -10.38 -5.03
C ALA A 112 25.53 -11.52 -5.55
N SER A 113 25.72 -12.57 -4.76
CA SER A 113 26.64 -13.69 -5.01
C SER A 113 26.03 -14.84 -5.83
N ASP A 114 24.71 -15.02 -5.88
CA ASP A 114 24.09 -16.22 -6.48
C ASP A 114 23.33 -15.92 -7.79
N GLU A 115 24.06 -15.86 -8.90
CA GLU A 115 23.47 -15.68 -10.24
C GLU A 115 22.42 -16.75 -10.58
N LYS A 116 22.66 -18.00 -10.18
CA LYS A 116 21.73 -19.12 -10.45
C LYS A 116 20.40 -18.91 -9.72
N ALA A 117 20.45 -18.46 -8.47
CA ALA A 117 19.25 -18.17 -7.68
C ALA A 117 18.46 -16.99 -8.27
N LYS A 118 19.17 -15.94 -8.73
CA LYS A 118 18.55 -14.81 -9.42
C LYS A 118 17.84 -15.25 -10.70
N LYS A 119 18.48 -16.07 -11.55
CA LYS A 119 17.86 -16.59 -12.80
C LYS A 119 16.60 -17.40 -12.51
N GLN A 120 16.65 -18.31 -11.53
CA GLN A 120 15.49 -19.10 -11.12
C GLN A 120 14.36 -18.22 -10.57
N TRP A 121 14.68 -17.17 -9.81
CA TRP A 121 13.68 -16.25 -9.29
C TRP A 121 13.00 -15.46 -10.42
N VAL A 122 13.77 -14.93 -11.38
CA VAL A 122 13.23 -14.22 -12.56
C VAL A 122 12.30 -15.12 -13.36
N GLU A 123 12.69 -16.38 -13.58
CA GLU A 123 11.87 -17.37 -14.28
C GLU A 123 10.56 -17.66 -13.55
N ARG A 124 10.61 -17.92 -12.24
CA ARG A 124 9.41 -18.15 -11.41
C ARG A 124 8.49 -16.94 -11.37
N ALA A 125 9.04 -15.73 -11.21
CA ALA A 125 8.25 -14.50 -11.20
C ALA A 125 7.56 -14.27 -12.55
N THR A 126 8.26 -14.56 -13.66
CA THR A 126 7.69 -14.50 -15.01
C THR A 126 6.55 -15.51 -15.18
N GLN A 127 6.79 -16.78 -14.87
CA GLN A 127 5.77 -17.84 -14.97
C GLN A 127 4.54 -17.56 -14.12
N ARG A 128 4.72 -17.10 -12.87
CA ARG A 128 3.61 -16.78 -11.96
C ARG A 128 2.76 -15.63 -12.48
N TYR A 129 3.39 -14.61 -13.06
CA TYR A 129 2.68 -13.49 -13.67
C TYR A 129 1.93 -13.91 -14.92
N GLU A 130 2.55 -14.70 -15.81
CA GLU A 130 1.90 -15.23 -17.01
C GLU A 130 0.69 -16.11 -16.68
N ALA A 131 0.82 -17.01 -15.69
CA ALA A 131 -0.29 -17.83 -15.21
C ALA A 131 -1.45 -16.98 -14.65
N MET A 132 -1.12 -15.95 -13.87
CA MET A 132 -2.12 -15.00 -13.37
C MET A 132 -2.82 -14.25 -14.52
N GLN A 133 -2.10 -13.85 -15.56
CA GLN A 133 -2.69 -13.19 -16.74
C GLN A 133 -3.62 -14.12 -17.51
N GLU A 134 -3.26 -15.41 -17.66
CA GLU A 134 -4.14 -16.38 -18.31
C GLU A 134 -5.41 -16.61 -17.48
N ALA A 135 -5.30 -16.73 -16.15
CA ALA A 135 -6.47 -16.81 -15.26
C ALA A 135 -7.40 -15.58 -15.39
N ILE A 136 -6.85 -14.37 -15.51
CA ILE A 136 -7.65 -13.16 -15.75
C ILE A 136 -8.37 -13.22 -17.10
N LYS A 137 -7.69 -13.70 -18.14
CA LYS A 137 -8.23 -13.84 -19.49
C LYS A 137 -9.33 -14.90 -19.56
N GLU A 138 -9.15 -16.04 -18.90
CA GLU A 138 -10.17 -17.09 -18.77
C GLU A 138 -11.41 -16.56 -18.05
N ALA A 139 -11.23 -15.88 -16.91
CA ALA A 139 -12.33 -15.23 -16.20
C ALA A 139 -13.06 -14.22 -17.11
N GLN A 140 -12.31 -13.39 -17.85
CA GLN A 140 -12.85 -12.39 -18.76
C GLN A 140 -13.68 -13.02 -19.89
N TYR A 141 -13.30 -14.20 -20.36
CA TYR A 141 -14.07 -14.96 -21.36
C TYR A 141 -15.42 -15.43 -20.82
N LEU A 142 -15.46 -15.87 -19.56
CA LEU A 142 -16.68 -16.30 -18.86
C LEU A 142 -17.61 -15.11 -18.55
N HIS A 143 -17.03 -13.94 -18.27
CA HIS A 143 -17.72 -12.77 -17.77
C HIS A 143 -17.58 -11.56 -18.70
N ARG A 144 -18.06 -11.69 -19.94
CA ARG A 144 -17.86 -10.70 -21.02
C ARG A 144 -18.44 -9.31 -20.73
N GLN A 145 -19.43 -9.21 -19.86
CA GLN A 145 -20.06 -7.95 -19.46
C GLN A 145 -19.20 -7.09 -18.53
N HIS A 146 -18.16 -7.67 -17.93
CA HIS A 146 -17.26 -6.98 -17.01
C HIS A 146 -15.97 -6.57 -17.70
N ASN A 147 -15.28 -5.58 -17.14
CA ASN A 147 -13.94 -5.19 -17.58
C ASN A 147 -12.96 -5.42 -16.42
N PHE A 148 -12.40 -6.62 -16.35
CA PHE A 148 -11.51 -7.00 -15.26
C PHE A 148 -10.16 -6.31 -15.32
N HIS A 149 -9.67 -6.04 -16.53
CA HIS A 149 -8.45 -5.28 -16.72
C HIS A 149 -8.59 -3.85 -16.15
N ALA A 150 -9.69 -3.16 -16.45
CA ALA A 150 -9.96 -1.83 -15.91
C ALA A 150 -10.14 -1.85 -14.40
N ALA A 151 -10.84 -2.85 -13.85
CA ALA A 151 -11.03 -2.98 -12.41
C ALA A 151 -9.68 -3.15 -11.67
N LEU A 152 -8.81 -4.04 -12.13
CA LEU A 152 -7.49 -4.27 -11.52
C LEU A 152 -6.54 -3.08 -11.74
N GLN A 153 -6.54 -2.49 -12.93
CA GLN A 153 -5.67 -1.34 -13.21
C GLN A 153 -6.07 -0.13 -12.36
N TYR A 154 -7.32 0.32 -12.46
CA TYR A 154 -7.73 1.58 -11.83
C TYR A 154 -7.94 1.45 -10.32
N LEU A 155 -8.64 0.40 -9.87
CA LEU A 155 -8.98 0.28 -8.44
C LEU A 155 -7.82 -0.23 -7.60
N VAL A 156 -7.03 -1.16 -8.13
CA VAL A 156 -5.98 -1.84 -7.36
C VAL A 156 -4.60 -1.21 -7.60
N SER A 157 -4.22 -0.97 -8.87
CA SER A 157 -2.87 -0.45 -9.18
C SER A 157 -2.76 1.07 -9.07
N GLU A 158 -3.79 1.82 -9.47
CA GLU A 158 -3.78 3.29 -9.47
C GLU A 158 -4.53 3.93 -8.30
N ASP A 159 -5.17 3.14 -7.44
CA ASP A 159 -5.94 3.59 -6.27
C ASP A 159 -7.10 4.56 -6.60
N GLN A 160 -7.66 4.48 -7.81
CA GLN A 160 -8.75 5.35 -8.23
C GLN A 160 -10.10 4.87 -7.68
N PRO A 161 -10.92 5.75 -7.07
CA PRO A 161 -12.23 5.37 -6.55
C PRO A 161 -13.28 5.35 -7.66
N LEU A 162 -13.41 4.23 -8.38
CA LEU A 162 -14.45 4.03 -9.41
C LEU A 162 -15.50 3.00 -8.93
N PRO A 163 -16.58 3.43 -8.24
CA PRO A 163 -17.57 2.52 -7.65
C PRO A 163 -18.23 1.57 -8.66
N THR A 164 -18.36 2.01 -9.92
CA THR A 164 -18.96 1.22 -11.01
C THR A 164 -18.18 -0.05 -11.33
N LEU A 165 -16.88 -0.10 -11.04
CA LEU A 165 -16.01 -1.25 -11.29
C LEU A 165 -15.91 -2.20 -10.09
N VAL A 166 -16.48 -1.86 -8.94
CA VAL A 166 -16.36 -2.68 -7.71
C VAL A 166 -17.02 -4.06 -7.89
N GLY A 167 -18.14 -4.12 -8.60
CA GLY A 167 -18.78 -5.41 -8.93
C GLY A 167 -17.86 -6.30 -9.79
N SER A 168 -17.21 -5.73 -10.80
CA SER A 168 -16.21 -6.44 -11.60
C SER A 168 -15.01 -6.86 -10.77
N LEU A 169 -14.58 -6.02 -9.83
CA LEU A 169 -13.45 -6.30 -8.95
C LEU A 169 -13.69 -7.52 -8.07
N ARG A 170 -14.86 -7.65 -7.45
CA ARG A 170 -15.19 -8.81 -6.61
C ARG A 170 -15.08 -10.12 -7.38
N ILE A 171 -15.69 -10.17 -8.57
CA ILE A 171 -15.71 -11.37 -9.40
C ILE A 171 -14.29 -11.78 -9.81
N ILE A 172 -13.44 -10.83 -10.23
CA ILE A 172 -12.07 -11.18 -10.62
C ILE A 172 -11.21 -11.57 -9.43
N LEU A 173 -11.41 -10.96 -8.26
CA LEU A 173 -10.70 -11.34 -7.04
C LEU A 173 -11.09 -12.76 -6.60
N ASP A 174 -12.37 -13.13 -6.65
CA ASP A 174 -12.80 -14.50 -6.34
C ASP A 174 -12.22 -15.54 -7.32
N ALA A 175 -12.08 -15.18 -8.60
CA ALA A 175 -11.46 -16.03 -9.60
C ALA A 175 -9.94 -16.19 -9.36
N LEU A 176 -9.27 -15.09 -9.00
CA LEU A 176 -7.83 -15.09 -8.68
C LEU A 176 -7.52 -15.84 -7.39
N ASP A 177 -8.36 -15.70 -6.35
CA ASP A 177 -8.25 -16.41 -5.08
C ASP A 177 -8.22 -17.92 -5.31
N LYS A 178 -9.20 -18.44 -6.07
CA LYS A 178 -9.23 -19.85 -6.49
C LYS A 178 -7.99 -20.29 -7.27
N HIS A 179 -7.49 -19.45 -8.18
CA HIS A 179 -6.28 -19.74 -8.93
C HIS A 179 -5.05 -19.78 -8.02
N PHE A 180 -4.97 -18.88 -7.03
CA PHE A 180 -3.88 -18.83 -6.06
C PHE A 180 -3.90 -20.01 -5.08
N ASP A 181 -5.07 -20.49 -4.71
CA ASP A 181 -5.22 -21.70 -3.90
C ASP A 181 -4.82 -22.95 -4.70
N CYS A 182 -5.29 -23.10 -5.93
CA CYS A 182 -4.94 -24.24 -6.79
C CYS A 182 -3.45 -24.27 -7.17
N SER A 183 -2.81 -23.11 -7.32
CA SER A 183 -1.38 -23.02 -7.65
C SER A 183 -0.45 -23.21 -6.45
N ASN A 184 -0.96 -23.16 -5.22
CA ASN A 184 -0.25 -23.53 -4.00
C ASN A 184 -0.70 -24.92 -3.52
N PRO A 185 -0.04 -26.02 -3.93
CA PRO A 185 -0.34 -27.37 -3.43
C PRO A 185 0.08 -27.61 -1.96
N LYS A 186 0.04 -26.57 -1.12
CA LYS A 186 0.28 -26.63 0.33
C LYS A 186 -0.95 -26.16 1.10
N SER A 187 -2.11 -26.76 0.82
CA SER A 187 -3.25 -26.72 1.74
C SER A 187 -4.06 -28.01 1.65
N ILE A 188 -3.41 -29.12 1.99
CA ILE A 188 -4.09 -30.25 2.61
C ILE A 188 -3.52 -30.29 4.02
N ARG A 189 -4.28 -29.76 4.98
CA ARG A 189 -4.13 -30.06 6.40
C ARG A 189 -5.29 -30.94 6.80
#